data_AF-A0A8T6UQ05-F1
#
_entry.id   AF-A0A8T6UQ05-F1
#
_cell.length_a   1.000
_cell.length_b   1.000
_cell.length_c   1.000
_cell.angle_alpha   90.00
_cell.angle_beta   90.00
_cell.angle_gamma   90.00
#
_symmetry.space_group_name_H-M   'P 1'
#
loop_
_entity.id
_entity.type
_entity.pdbx_description
1 polymer ?
#
loop_
_entity_poly.entity_id
_entity_poly.type
_entity_poly.pdbx_seq_one_letter_code
_entity_poly.pdbx_strand_id
1 'polypeptide(L)'
;MQQTFPDFGNTMPITMAKRMLARNFSRIQFKFEEVTWNEPKSSRFGVYLHVPFCKKLCAFCPFYKVLYDEQLKDAYLNALTKEIKMRIPQGEIPWFYMGGGTPNLLDPPEIEEIISTVRDNRSIDNMGMEGTPRQFTRTYLRKIKAIGMDKISMGIESLNPEALHHVHRDVTNKKHITNLIEYAKDLGLSVNVDLMIGLPSQTNEDFLRDIKELAKIGPQQ
;
A
#
# COMPACT_ATOMS: atom_id res chain seq x y z
N MET A 1 7.50 -32.94 -4.55
CA MET A 1 7.22 -32.82 -3.10
C MET A 1 5.96 -31.98 -2.95
N GLN A 2 4.81 -32.63 -2.78
CA GLN A 2 3.55 -31.96 -2.44
C GLN A 2 3.70 -31.39 -1.03
N GLN A 3 3.81 -30.07 -0.90
CA GLN A 3 3.57 -29.42 0.37
C GLN A 3 2.07 -29.47 0.62
N THR A 4 1.65 -30.44 1.42
CA THR A 4 0.34 -30.45 2.05
C THR A 4 0.29 -29.27 3.01
N PHE A 5 -0.51 -28.25 2.69
CA PHE A 5 -0.88 -27.22 3.66
C PHE A 5 -1.54 -27.90 4.87
N PRO A 6 -1.27 -27.44 6.10
CA PRO A 6 -1.93 -27.98 7.27
C PRO A 6 -3.44 -27.77 7.14
N ASP A 7 -4.19 -28.84 7.37
CA ASP A 7 -5.63 -28.85 7.46
C ASP A 7 -6.04 -27.97 8.66
N PHE A 8 -6.43 -26.73 8.39
CA PHE A 8 -6.97 -25.84 9.42
C PHE A 8 -8.36 -26.35 9.78
N GLY A 9 -8.37 -27.34 10.68
CA GLY A 9 -9.55 -27.86 11.34
C GLY A 9 -10.48 -26.72 11.73
N ASN A 10 -11.68 -26.77 11.15
CA ASN A 10 -12.88 -26.02 11.48
C ASN A 10 -12.80 -25.07 12.69
N THR A 11 -13.10 -23.79 12.39
CA THR A 11 -13.70 -22.75 13.25
C THR A 11 -12.79 -21.88 14.11
N MET A 12 -12.40 -20.71 13.55
CA MET A 12 -12.28 -19.50 14.36
C MET A 12 -13.72 -19.07 14.74
N PRO A 13 -14.05 -18.88 16.03
CA PRO A 13 -15.40 -18.50 16.43
C PRO A 13 -15.70 -17.08 15.95
N ILE A 14 -16.51 -16.96 14.89
CA ILE A 14 -17.20 -15.70 14.57
C ILE A 14 -18.13 -15.42 15.76
N THR A 15 -17.90 -14.30 16.45
CA THR A 15 -18.69 -13.91 17.63
C THR A 15 -20.19 -13.93 17.31
N MET A 16 -21.01 -14.42 18.25
CA MET A 16 -22.46 -14.54 18.10
C MET A 16 -23.13 -13.22 17.68
N ALA A 17 -22.55 -12.09 18.13
CA ALA A 17 -22.92 -10.74 17.71
C ALA A 17 -22.82 -10.52 16.19
N LYS A 18 -21.75 -10.97 15.53
CA LYS A 18 -21.60 -10.87 14.06
C LYS A 18 -22.64 -11.71 13.33
N ARG A 19 -22.97 -12.90 13.83
CA ARG A 19 -24.01 -13.77 13.24
C ARG A 19 -25.41 -13.18 13.38
N MET A 20 -25.72 -12.60 14.54
CA MET A 20 -27.00 -11.90 14.76
C MET A 20 -27.15 -10.68 13.85
N LEU A 21 -26.10 -9.87 13.70
CA LEU A 21 -26.11 -8.69 12.84
C LEU A 21 -26.28 -9.06 11.35
N ALA A 22 -25.62 -10.13 10.89
CA ALA A 22 -25.73 -10.59 9.51
C ALA A 22 -27.05 -11.34 9.21
N ARG A 23 -27.86 -11.67 10.23
CA ARG A 23 -29.06 -12.54 10.15
C ARG A 23 -28.82 -13.84 9.38
N ASN A 24 -27.57 -14.28 9.30
CA ASN A 24 -27.15 -15.42 8.51
C ASN A 24 -26.34 -16.34 9.42
N PHE A 25 -26.96 -17.46 9.79
CA PHE A 25 -26.40 -18.49 10.67
C PHE A 25 -25.70 -19.60 9.89
N SER A 26 -25.78 -19.58 8.56
CA SER A 26 -25.00 -20.50 7.74
C SER A 26 -23.50 -20.17 7.87
N ARG A 27 -22.67 -21.21 7.93
CA ARG A 27 -21.22 -20.99 7.80
C ARG A 27 -20.97 -20.45 6.39
N ILE A 28 -20.29 -19.31 6.29
CA ILE A 28 -19.73 -18.87 5.00
C ILE A 28 -18.77 -19.99 4.55
N GLN A 29 -19.13 -20.69 3.49
CA GLN A 29 -18.27 -21.67 2.84
C GLN A 29 -17.63 -20.98 1.64
N PHE A 30 -16.33 -20.71 1.73
CA PHE A 30 -15.55 -20.29 0.57
C PHE A 30 -15.32 -21.52 -0.31
N LYS A 31 -15.88 -21.51 -1.51
CA LYS A 31 -15.53 -22.47 -2.56
C LYS A 31 -14.47 -21.80 -3.42
N PHE A 32 -13.25 -22.32 -3.35
CA PHE A 32 -12.20 -21.90 -4.27
C PHE A 32 -12.36 -22.73 -5.54
N GLU A 33 -12.67 -22.07 -6.64
CA GLU A 33 -12.68 -22.69 -7.96
C GLU A 33 -11.30 -22.50 -8.58
N GLU A 34 -10.81 -23.54 -9.27
CA GLU A 34 -9.63 -23.37 -10.13
C GLU A 34 -10.00 -22.45 -11.29
N VAL A 35 -9.56 -21.20 -11.21
CA VAL A 35 -9.73 -20.25 -12.31
C VAL A 35 -8.62 -20.51 -13.33
N THR A 36 -8.99 -20.91 -14.53
CA THR A 36 -8.05 -20.91 -15.66
C THR A 36 -7.72 -19.47 -16.02
N TRP A 37 -6.43 -19.13 -15.95
CA TRP A 37 -5.96 -17.82 -16.37
C TRP A 37 -6.09 -17.69 -17.88
N ASN A 38 -7.08 -16.91 -18.32
CA ASN A 38 -7.18 -16.48 -19.70
C ASN A 38 -6.28 -15.27 -19.90
N GLU A 39 -5.45 -15.27 -20.94
CA GLU A 39 -4.68 -14.08 -21.26
C GLU A 39 -5.61 -12.89 -21.53
N PRO A 40 -5.30 -11.70 -20.99
CA PRO A 40 -6.06 -10.50 -21.30
C PRO A 40 -6.08 -10.28 -22.81
N LYS A 41 -7.26 -10.10 -23.39
CA LYS A 41 -7.41 -9.79 -24.82
C LYS A 41 -7.00 -8.35 -25.18
N SER A 42 -6.69 -7.53 -24.17
CA SER A 42 -6.32 -6.12 -24.34
C SER A 42 -4.81 -5.98 -24.45
N SER A 43 -4.34 -5.29 -25.48
CA SER A 43 -2.94 -4.86 -25.62
C SER A 43 -2.57 -3.67 -24.72
N ARG A 44 -3.46 -3.26 -23.81
CA ARG A 44 -3.26 -2.17 -22.85
C ARG A 44 -3.80 -2.58 -21.49
N PHE A 45 -2.97 -2.56 -20.45
CA PHE A 45 -3.34 -3.04 -19.12
C PHE A 45 -2.56 -2.30 -18.03
N GLY A 46 -3.20 -2.08 -16.88
CA GLY A 46 -2.54 -1.48 -15.72
C GLY A 46 -1.91 -2.53 -14.81
N VAL A 47 -0.91 -2.13 -14.03
CA VAL A 47 -0.23 -3.00 -13.08
C VAL A 47 -0.41 -2.46 -11.67
N TYR A 48 -1.11 -3.22 -10.84
CA TYR A 48 -1.12 -3.02 -9.40
C TYR A 48 -0.23 -4.06 -8.72
N LEU A 49 0.65 -3.60 -7.83
CA LEU A 49 1.56 -4.45 -7.09
C LEU A 49 1.31 -4.27 -5.60
N HIS A 50 0.98 -5.39 -4.94
CA HIS A 50 0.65 -5.40 -3.52
C HIS A 50 1.88 -5.73 -2.67
N VAL A 51 2.38 -4.77 -1.88
CA VAL A 51 3.48 -4.96 -0.92
C VAL A 51 2.88 -5.17 0.48
N PRO A 52 2.93 -6.38 1.06
CA PRO A 52 2.16 -6.70 2.27
C PRO A 52 2.86 -6.29 3.58
N PHE A 53 4.05 -5.71 3.55
CA PHE A 53 4.84 -5.50 4.77
C PHE A 53 4.44 -4.22 5.52
N CYS A 54 4.40 -4.31 6.84
CA CYS A 54 4.25 -3.16 7.72
C CYS A 54 5.18 -3.29 8.94
N LYS A 55 5.82 -2.21 9.38
CA LYS A 55 6.56 -2.22 10.66
C LYS A 55 5.64 -2.33 11.88
N LYS A 56 4.39 -1.88 11.74
CA LYS A 56 3.32 -1.98 12.75
C LYS A 56 1.98 -2.16 12.04
N LEU A 57 1.07 -2.92 12.66
CA LEU A 57 -0.26 -3.17 12.13
C LEU A 57 -1.25 -2.15 12.70
N CYS A 58 -1.74 -1.25 11.85
CA CYS A 58 -2.76 -0.27 12.24
C CYS A 58 -4.12 -0.96 12.44
N ALA A 59 -4.84 -0.59 13.50
CA ALA A 59 -6.11 -1.23 13.87
C ALA A 59 -7.24 -1.01 12.86
N PHE A 60 -7.18 0.08 12.08
CA PHE A 60 -8.20 0.43 11.09
C PHE A 60 -7.99 -0.24 9.72
N CYS A 61 -6.76 -0.69 9.41
CA CYS A 61 -6.39 -0.98 8.03
C CYS A 61 -7.04 -2.31 7.58
N PRO A 62 -7.80 -2.35 6.47
CA PRO A 62 -8.46 -3.56 6.00
C PRO A 62 -7.60 -4.40 5.03
N PHE A 63 -6.51 -3.82 4.50
CA PHE A 63 -5.66 -4.50 3.53
C PHE A 63 -4.95 -5.71 4.13
N TYR A 64 -4.69 -6.72 3.29
CA TYR A 64 -3.79 -7.81 3.64
C TYR A 64 -2.42 -7.23 3.97
N LYS A 65 -1.87 -7.64 5.11
CA LYS A 65 -0.59 -7.15 5.59
C LYS A 65 -0.02 -8.12 6.62
N VAL A 66 1.30 -8.11 6.70
CA VAL A 66 2.11 -8.89 7.64
C VAL A 66 3.14 -7.97 8.28
N LEU A 67 3.63 -8.35 9.46
CA LEU A 67 4.75 -7.63 10.05
C LEU A 67 5.99 -7.80 9.17
N TYR A 68 6.75 -6.71 9.04
CA TYR A 68 8.01 -6.73 8.30
C TYR A 68 8.97 -7.74 8.91
N ASP A 69 9.49 -8.61 8.06
CA ASP A 69 10.58 -9.53 8.34
C ASP A 69 11.48 -9.58 7.10
N GLU A 70 12.78 -9.46 7.29
CA GLU A 70 13.75 -9.33 6.19
C GLU A 70 13.75 -10.58 5.30
N GLN A 71 13.74 -11.77 5.91
CA GLN A 71 13.77 -13.03 5.15
C GLN A 71 12.47 -13.23 4.38
N LEU A 72 11.34 -12.83 4.96
CA LEU A 72 10.05 -12.87 4.29
C LEU A 72 9.98 -11.86 3.12
N LYS A 73 10.57 -10.67 3.28
CA LYS A 73 10.70 -9.69 2.19
C LYS A 73 11.52 -10.27 1.04
N ASP A 74 12.68 -10.85 1.32
CA ASP A 74 13.53 -11.45 0.29
C ASP A 74 12.82 -12.60 -0.43
N ALA A 75 12.13 -13.46 0.32
CA ALA A 75 11.32 -14.54 -0.25
C ALA A 75 10.19 -14.00 -1.14
N TYR A 76 9.52 -12.94 -0.69
CA TYR A 76 8.49 -12.24 -1.46
C TYR A 76 9.04 -11.64 -2.75
N LEU A 77 10.16 -10.91 -2.71
CA LEU A 77 10.78 -10.30 -3.90
C LEU A 77 11.16 -11.38 -4.93
N ASN A 78 11.74 -12.48 -4.48
CA ASN A 78 12.07 -13.62 -5.34
C ASN A 78 10.83 -14.26 -5.99
N ALA A 79 9.75 -14.43 -5.23
CA ALA A 79 8.49 -14.98 -5.73
C ALA A 79 7.81 -14.02 -6.72
N LEU A 80 7.75 -12.74 -6.38
CA LEU A 80 7.17 -11.67 -7.18
C LEU A 80 7.88 -11.54 -8.52
N THR A 81 9.22 -11.50 -8.55
CA THR A 81 9.98 -11.42 -9.81
C THR A 81 9.70 -12.62 -10.71
N LYS A 82 9.55 -13.83 -10.15
CA LYS A 82 9.15 -15.02 -10.93
C LYS A 82 7.72 -14.88 -11.44
N GLU A 83 6.79 -14.43 -10.61
CA GLU A 83 5.39 -14.24 -10.99
C GLU A 83 5.24 -13.23 -12.13
N ILE A 84 5.89 -12.06 -12.03
CA ILE A 84 5.87 -11.04 -13.09
C ILE A 84 6.37 -11.65 -14.40
N LYS A 85 7.51 -12.35 -14.40
CA LYS A 85 8.07 -12.98 -15.60
C LYS A 85 7.15 -14.04 -16.21
N MET A 86 6.36 -14.74 -15.40
CA MET A 86 5.43 -15.76 -15.88
C MET A 86 4.10 -15.18 -16.37
N ARG A 87 3.67 -14.03 -15.83
CA ARG A 87 2.27 -13.57 -15.94
C ARG A 87 2.10 -12.21 -16.58
N ILE A 88 3.15 -11.41 -16.73
CA ILE A 88 3.01 -10.07 -17.29
C ILE A 88 2.56 -10.17 -18.76
N PRO A 89 1.40 -9.61 -19.12
CA PRO A 89 0.94 -9.66 -20.51
C PRO A 89 1.83 -8.81 -21.42
N GLN A 90 1.78 -9.10 -22.71
CA GLN A 90 2.35 -8.23 -23.74
C GLN A 90 1.42 -7.03 -23.99
N GLY A 91 1.99 -5.86 -24.27
CA GLY A 91 1.22 -4.63 -24.53
C GLY A 91 1.70 -3.42 -23.73
N GLU A 92 0.97 -2.32 -23.87
CA GLU A 92 1.18 -1.03 -23.22
C GLU A 92 0.81 -1.06 -21.73
N ILE A 93 1.64 -0.42 -20.91
CA ILE A 93 1.42 -0.26 -19.47
C ILE A 93 1.16 1.24 -19.18
N PRO A 94 -0.08 1.72 -19.27
CA PRO A 94 -0.39 3.15 -19.09
C PRO A 94 -0.31 3.64 -17.64
N TRP A 95 -0.25 2.72 -16.67
CA TRP A 95 -0.07 3.04 -15.27
C TRP A 95 0.49 1.84 -14.50
N PHE A 96 1.29 2.16 -13.48
CA PHE A 96 1.78 1.22 -12.48
C PHE A 96 1.57 1.81 -11.09
N TYR A 97 1.09 1.00 -10.15
CA TYR A 97 0.84 1.46 -8.79
C TYR A 97 1.26 0.43 -7.75
N MET A 98 2.10 0.83 -6.79
CA MET A 98 2.45 0.01 -5.62
C MET A 98 1.61 0.43 -4.42
N GLY A 99 0.87 -0.51 -3.83
CA GLY A 99 0.06 -0.25 -2.63
C GLY A 99 0.06 -1.43 -1.66
N GLY A 100 -0.81 -1.37 -0.65
CA GLY A 100 -1.10 -2.49 0.24
C GLY A 100 -0.77 -2.20 1.70
N GLY A 101 0.34 -2.77 2.19
CA GLY A 101 0.86 -2.51 3.53
C GLY A 101 1.66 -1.21 3.55
N THR A 102 2.96 -1.29 3.26
CA THR A 102 3.85 -0.12 3.27
C THR A 102 4.92 -0.29 2.18
N PRO A 103 4.61 0.06 0.92
CA PRO A 103 5.53 -0.13 -0.21
C PRO A 103 6.89 0.53 -0.02
N ASN A 104 6.94 1.68 0.66
CA ASN A 104 8.20 2.36 1.00
C ASN A 104 9.00 1.73 2.15
N LEU A 105 8.73 0.46 2.47
CA LEU A 105 9.66 -0.43 3.18
C LEU A 105 10.59 -1.20 2.26
N LEU A 106 10.28 -1.25 0.96
CA LEU A 106 11.24 -1.72 -0.03
C LEU A 106 12.25 -0.61 -0.31
N ASP A 107 13.52 -0.97 -0.41
CA ASP A 107 14.56 -0.03 -0.74
C ASP A 107 14.50 0.35 -2.23
N PRO A 108 14.93 1.56 -2.63
CA PRO A 108 14.86 1.98 -4.01
C PRO A 108 15.50 1.02 -5.04
N PRO A 109 16.64 0.34 -4.77
CA PRO A 109 17.18 -0.67 -5.68
C PRO A 109 16.23 -1.87 -5.88
N GLU A 110 15.50 -2.29 -4.84
CA GLU A 110 14.52 -3.38 -4.93
C GLU A 110 13.32 -2.94 -5.79
N ILE A 111 12.88 -1.69 -5.62
CA ILE A 111 11.83 -1.09 -6.45
C ILE A 111 12.28 -0.97 -7.91
N GLU A 112 13.54 -0.59 -8.15
CA GLU A 112 14.12 -0.51 -9.49
C GLU A 112 14.16 -1.88 -10.17
N GLU A 113 14.52 -2.94 -9.45
CA GLU A 113 14.51 -4.31 -9.97
C GLU A 113 13.08 -4.78 -10.33
N ILE A 114 12.11 -4.52 -9.46
CA ILE A 114 10.69 -4.81 -9.72
C ILE A 114 10.22 -4.08 -10.98
N ILE A 115 10.41 -2.77 -11.03
CA ILE A 115 9.96 -1.94 -12.14
C ILE A 115 10.65 -2.38 -13.43
N SER A 116 11.94 -2.68 -13.40
CA SER A 116 12.67 -3.18 -14.57
C SER A 116 12.10 -4.52 -15.06
N THR A 117 11.73 -5.41 -14.14
CA THR A 117 11.11 -6.69 -14.46
C THR A 117 9.72 -6.53 -15.07
N VAL A 118 8.89 -5.62 -14.53
CA VAL A 118 7.57 -5.29 -15.11
C VAL A 118 7.72 -4.65 -16.49
N ARG A 119 8.67 -3.73 -16.61
CA ARG A 119 8.92 -2.93 -17.80
C ARG A 119 9.26 -3.83 -18.98
N ASP A 120 10.13 -4.81 -18.80
CA ASP A 120 10.51 -5.79 -19.85
C ASP A 120 10.74 -5.12 -21.22
N ASN A 121 11.66 -4.15 -21.27
CA ASN A 121 12.00 -3.32 -22.45
C ASN A 121 10.88 -2.41 -23.02
N ARG A 122 9.77 -2.21 -22.29
CA ARG A 122 8.69 -1.27 -22.68
C ARG A 122 8.79 0.05 -21.92
N SER A 123 7.87 0.99 -22.18
CA SER A 123 7.62 2.11 -21.27
C SER A 123 6.52 1.76 -20.27
N ILE A 124 6.58 2.41 -19.11
CA ILE A 124 5.48 2.44 -18.14
C ILE A 124 5.16 3.91 -17.97
N ASP A 125 3.94 4.31 -18.30
CA ASP A 125 3.48 5.67 -18.07
C ASP A 125 2.91 5.77 -16.64
N ASN A 126 2.93 6.95 -16.02
CA ASN A 126 2.27 7.26 -14.75
C ASN A 126 2.51 6.22 -13.64
N MET A 127 3.66 6.28 -13.00
CA MET A 127 4.01 5.40 -11.89
C MET A 127 3.70 6.05 -10.54
N GLY A 128 3.00 5.32 -9.66
CA GLY A 128 2.67 5.77 -8.32
C GLY A 128 3.03 4.75 -7.23
N MET A 129 3.29 5.24 -6.01
CA MET A 129 3.41 4.36 -4.85
C MET A 129 2.82 4.95 -3.57
N GLU A 130 2.26 4.09 -2.73
CA GLU A 130 1.89 4.42 -1.36
C GLU A 130 3.10 4.38 -0.42
N GLY A 131 3.03 5.11 0.67
CA GLY A 131 4.01 5.03 1.72
C GLY A 131 3.60 5.76 2.98
N THR A 132 4.26 5.41 4.08
CA THR A 132 4.15 6.19 5.31
C THR A 132 5.16 7.34 5.28
N PRO A 133 4.79 8.56 5.71
CA PRO A 133 5.74 9.69 5.83
C PRO A 133 7.01 9.32 6.58
N ARG A 134 6.91 8.44 7.59
CA ARG A 134 8.03 8.04 8.45
C ARG A 134 9.18 7.32 7.71
N GLN A 135 8.90 6.62 6.60
CA GLN A 135 9.96 5.94 5.83
C GLN A 135 10.48 6.80 4.67
N PHE A 136 9.76 7.85 4.28
CA PHE A 136 10.25 8.74 3.24
C PHE A 136 11.41 9.59 3.78
N THR A 137 12.48 9.64 3.00
CA THR A 137 13.59 10.57 3.20
C THR A 137 13.83 11.32 1.90
N ARG A 138 14.54 12.46 1.95
CA ARG A 138 14.93 13.18 0.73
C ARG A 138 15.71 12.29 -0.25
N THR A 139 16.63 11.48 0.28
CA THR A 139 17.39 10.52 -0.53
C THR A 139 16.48 9.47 -1.19
N TYR A 140 15.51 8.94 -0.45
CA TYR A 140 14.54 7.99 -0.97
C TYR A 140 13.72 8.59 -2.11
N LEU A 141 13.12 9.77 -1.88
CA LEU A 141 12.30 10.48 -2.86
C LEU A 141 13.07 10.79 -4.15
N ARG A 142 14.32 11.23 -4.03
CA ARG A 142 15.19 11.46 -5.19
C ARG A 142 15.46 10.18 -5.98
N LYS A 143 15.69 9.06 -5.29
CA LYS A 143 15.96 7.76 -5.94
C LYS A 143 14.72 7.24 -6.67
N ILE A 144 13.54 7.24 -6.04
CA ILE A 144 12.31 6.79 -6.72
C ILE A 144 11.93 7.70 -7.89
N LYS A 145 12.18 9.02 -7.80
CA LYS A 145 11.98 9.92 -8.94
C LYS A 145 12.90 9.56 -10.11
N ALA A 146 14.16 9.23 -9.82
CA ALA A 146 15.12 8.80 -10.85
C ALA A 146 14.73 7.46 -11.51
N ILE A 147 14.07 6.55 -10.78
CA ILE A 147 13.51 5.30 -11.33
C ILE A 147 12.32 5.58 -12.29
N GLY A 148 11.70 6.76 -12.14
CA GLY A 148 10.59 7.24 -12.98
C GLY A 148 9.27 7.40 -12.23
N MET A 149 9.26 7.35 -10.90
CA MET A 149 8.01 7.54 -10.14
C MET A 149 7.46 8.95 -10.38
N ASP A 150 6.15 9.04 -10.66
CA ASP A 150 5.45 10.29 -10.93
C ASP A 150 4.65 10.78 -9.73
N LYS A 151 4.13 9.84 -8.94
CA LYS A 151 3.23 10.10 -7.82
C LYS A 151 3.63 9.35 -6.55
N ILE A 152 3.40 9.98 -5.40
CA ILE A 152 3.38 9.30 -4.11
C ILE A 152 2.08 9.56 -3.37
N SER A 153 1.58 8.56 -2.64
CA SER A 153 0.50 8.70 -1.67
C SER A 153 1.05 8.55 -0.26
N MET A 154 0.90 9.58 0.56
CA MET A 154 1.35 9.57 1.95
C MET A 154 0.18 9.29 2.89
N GLY A 155 0.20 8.13 3.55
CA GLY A 155 -0.77 7.80 4.58
C GLY A 155 -0.53 8.61 5.86
N ILE A 156 -1.12 9.79 6.01
CA ILE A 156 -0.94 10.64 7.20
C ILE A 156 -2.02 10.31 8.24
N GLU A 157 -3.23 10.06 7.77
CA GLU A 157 -4.47 9.74 8.49
C GLU A 157 -4.99 10.88 9.39
N SER A 158 -4.13 11.45 10.23
CA SER A 158 -4.44 12.61 11.09
C SER A 158 -3.15 13.30 11.54
N LEU A 159 -3.23 14.59 11.89
CA LEU A 159 -2.14 15.30 12.58
C LEU A 159 -2.30 15.28 14.11
N ASN A 160 -3.39 14.69 14.65
CA ASN A 160 -3.61 14.51 16.08
C ASN A 160 -2.87 13.24 16.59
N PRO A 161 -1.82 13.38 17.42
CA PRO A 161 -1.06 12.24 17.93
C PRO A 161 -1.89 11.25 18.75
N GLU A 162 -2.89 11.72 19.50
CA GLU A 162 -3.74 10.88 20.34
C GLU A 162 -4.63 9.96 19.48
N ALA A 163 -5.26 10.52 18.45
CA ALA A 163 -6.05 9.76 17.49
C ALA A 163 -5.22 8.68 16.78
N LEU A 164 -3.98 9.02 16.37
CA LEU A 164 -3.06 8.06 15.75
C LEU A 164 -2.63 6.94 16.72
N HIS A 165 -2.34 7.28 17.98
CA HIS A 165 -1.96 6.29 19.00
C HIS A 165 -3.07 5.26 19.23
N HIS A 166 -4.33 5.69 19.30
CA HIS A 166 -5.48 4.78 19.51
C HIS A 166 -5.65 3.75 18.41
N VAL A 167 -5.13 4.02 17.21
CA VAL A 167 -5.19 3.08 16.07
C VAL A 167 -3.85 2.44 15.73
N HIS A 168 -2.88 2.55 16.65
CA HIS A 168 -1.53 1.98 16.53
C HIS A 168 -0.75 2.52 15.32
N ARG A 169 -1.05 3.76 14.89
CA ARG A 169 -0.35 4.44 13.81
C ARG A 169 0.82 5.24 14.37
N ASP A 170 1.98 5.13 13.72
CA ASP A 170 3.14 5.95 14.08
C ASP A 170 2.86 7.45 13.89
N VAL A 171 3.22 8.24 14.89
CA VAL A 171 3.13 9.70 14.85
C VAL A 171 4.33 10.26 14.09
N THR A 172 4.05 11.03 13.04
CA THR A 172 5.06 11.83 12.33
C THR A 172 4.75 13.30 12.56
N ASN A 173 5.74 14.08 13.01
CA ASN A 173 5.51 15.48 13.29
C ASN A 173 5.18 16.27 12.01
N LYS A 174 4.31 17.28 12.15
CA LYS A 174 3.85 18.12 11.03
C LYS A 174 5.00 18.75 10.24
N LYS A 175 6.05 19.24 10.92
CA LYS A 175 7.21 19.86 10.25
C LYS A 175 7.90 18.89 9.29
N HIS A 176 8.05 17.63 9.68
CA HIS A 176 8.63 16.61 8.82
C HIS A 176 7.73 16.30 7.62
N ILE A 177 6.42 16.17 7.84
CA ILE A 177 5.42 16.01 6.76
C ILE A 177 5.51 17.18 5.77
N THR A 178 5.48 18.42 6.26
CA THR A 178 5.61 19.64 5.43
C THR A 178 6.88 19.58 4.57
N ASN A 179 8.03 19.33 5.20
CA ASN A 179 9.31 19.27 4.50
C ASN A 179 9.36 18.16 3.43
N LEU A 180 8.68 17.03 3.65
CA LEU A 180 8.61 15.92 2.69
C LEU A 180 7.71 16.27 1.50
N ILE A 181 6.54 16.87 1.75
CA ILE A 181 5.60 17.27 0.70
C ILE A 181 6.22 18.34 -0.19
N GLU A 182 6.81 19.39 0.41
CA GLU A 182 7.50 20.45 -0.33
C GLU A 182 8.63 19.88 -1.19
N TYR A 183 9.49 19.05 -0.60
CA TYR A 183 10.61 18.46 -1.33
C TYR A 183 10.16 17.51 -2.45
N ALA A 184 9.11 16.73 -2.24
CA ALA A 184 8.55 15.87 -3.28
C ALA A 184 8.01 16.70 -4.45
N LYS A 185 7.31 17.81 -4.17
CA LYS A 185 6.82 18.75 -5.18
C LYS A 185 7.97 19.40 -5.96
N ASP A 186 9.03 19.83 -5.27
CA ASP A 186 10.22 20.41 -5.91
C ASP A 186 10.92 19.41 -6.85
N LEU A 187 10.86 18.11 -6.55
CA LEU A 187 11.33 17.04 -7.44
C LEU A 187 10.39 16.76 -8.63
N GLY A 188 9.24 17.43 -8.71
CA GLY A 188 8.23 17.17 -9.73
C GLY A 188 7.47 15.86 -9.50
N LEU A 189 7.30 15.43 -8.23
CA LEU A 189 6.34 14.39 -7.87
C LEU A 189 4.97 15.01 -7.61
N SER A 190 3.93 14.33 -8.07
CA SER A 190 2.56 14.55 -7.58
C SER A 190 2.41 13.93 -6.20
N VAL A 191 1.86 14.68 -5.24
CA VAL A 191 1.72 14.23 -3.86
C VAL A 191 0.25 14.14 -3.49
N ASN A 192 -0.17 12.93 -3.12
CA ASN A 192 -1.44 12.67 -2.43
C ASN A 192 -1.20 12.53 -0.93
N VAL A 193 -2.14 12.99 -0.11
CA VAL A 193 -2.16 12.71 1.33
C VAL A 193 -3.46 12.03 1.73
N ASP A 194 -3.36 10.90 2.44
CA ASP A 194 -4.54 10.20 2.94
C ASP A 194 -4.90 10.73 4.33
N LEU A 195 -6.20 11.01 4.52
CA LEU A 195 -6.80 11.45 5.77
C LEU A 195 -7.94 10.50 6.16
N MET A 196 -8.07 10.27 7.45
CA MET A 196 -9.16 9.49 8.04
C MET A 196 -10.08 10.36 8.86
N ILE A 197 -11.38 10.14 8.67
CA ILE A 197 -12.45 10.71 9.49
C ILE A 197 -13.01 9.62 10.42
N GLY A 198 -13.37 10.01 11.64
CA GLY A 198 -13.96 9.13 12.64
C GLY A 198 -12.96 8.24 13.38
N LEU A 199 -11.70 8.68 13.49
CA LEU A 199 -10.74 7.99 14.35
C LEU A 199 -11.18 8.05 15.83
N PRO A 200 -10.84 7.06 16.67
CA PRO A 200 -11.10 7.14 18.11
C PRO A 200 -10.56 8.44 18.70
N SER A 201 -11.38 9.10 19.51
CA SER A 201 -11.07 10.39 20.15
C SER A 201 -10.93 11.58 19.18
N GLN A 202 -11.15 11.42 17.86
CA GLN A 202 -11.14 12.52 16.89
C GLN A 202 -12.46 13.30 16.92
N THR A 203 -12.36 14.60 17.14
CA THR A 203 -13.51 15.52 17.04
C THR A 203 -13.66 16.08 15.62
N ASN A 204 -14.81 16.71 15.34
CA ASN A 204 -15.01 17.43 14.08
C ASN A 204 -14.01 18.58 13.93
N GLU A 205 -13.72 19.28 15.03
CA GLU A 205 -12.75 20.37 15.08
C GLU A 205 -11.34 19.90 14.79
N ASP A 206 -10.97 18.70 15.27
CA ASP A 206 -9.67 18.08 14.96
C ASP A 206 -9.54 17.77 13.47
N PHE A 207 -10.54 17.13 12.87
CA PHE A 207 -10.52 16.80 11.45
C PHE A 207 -10.47 18.06 10.57
N LEU A 208 -11.27 19.09 10.90
CA LEU A 208 -11.24 20.37 10.20
C LEU A 208 -9.88 21.08 10.34
N ARG A 209 -9.23 20.97 11.50
CA ARG A 209 -7.88 21.49 11.70
C ARG A 209 -6.87 20.75 10.83
N ASP A 210 -6.93 19.42 10.76
CA ASP A 210 -6.04 18.61 9.93
C ASP A 210 -6.13 19.00 8.45
N ILE A 211 -7.35 19.13 7.91
CA ILE A 211 -7.59 19.60 6.54
C ILE A 211 -7.00 20.99 6.34
N LYS A 212 -7.29 21.95 7.23
CA LYS A 212 -6.80 23.34 7.10
C LYS A 212 -5.28 23.40 7.11
N GLU A 213 -4.63 22.61 7.96
CA GLU A 213 -3.17 22.59 8.06
C GLU A 213 -2.53 21.94 6.84
N LEU A 214 -3.08 20.84 6.33
CA LEU A 214 -2.57 20.19 5.11
C LEU A 214 -2.82 21.01 3.85
N ALA A 215 -3.99 21.66 3.74
CA ALA A 215 -4.30 22.56 2.63
C ALA A 215 -3.32 23.73 2.53
N LYS A 216 -2.80 24.25 3.66
CA LYS A 216 -1.74 25.29 3.67
C LYS A 216 -0.41 24.79 3.09
N ILE A 217 -0.09 23.50 3.28
CA ILE A 217 1.11 22.86 2.72
C ILE A 217 0.92 22.60 1.21
N GLY A 218 -0.33 22.35 0.80
CA GLY A 218 -0.74 22.24 -0.59
C GLY A 218 -0.25 20.97 -1.30
N PRO A 219 -0.52 19.75 -0.79
CA PRO A 219 -0.47 18.55 -1.62
C PRO A 219 -1.49 18.67 -2.76
N GLN A 220 -1.25 17.97 -3.86
CA GLN A 220 -2.10 18.05 -5.05
C GLN A 220 -3.39 17.21 -4.91
N GLN A 221 -3.38 16.19 -4.04
CA GLN A 221 -4.51 15.32 -3.78
C GLN A 221 -4.63 14.97 -2.29
#